data_AF-A0A1F2XQF2-F1
#
_entry.id   AF-A0A1F2XQF2-F1
#
_cell.length_a   1.000
_cell.length_b   1.000
_cell.length_c   1.000
_cell.angle_alpha   90.00
_cell.angle_beta   90.00
_cell.angle_gamma   90.00
#
_symmetry.space_group_name_H-M   'P 1'
#
loop_
_entity.id
_entity.type
_entity.pdbx_description
1 polymer ?
#
loop_
_entity_poly.entity_id
_entity_poly.type
_entity_poly.pdbx_seq_one_letter_code
_entity_poly.pdbx_strand_id
1 'polypeptide(L)'
;MSRLLLLLVASAALVSAGPALADEGGEEHDENPAQTARALSLQALAILDWGLSHEEAVEKLDMALEAEDKRGVDLRAIRAAHDALHEEQVEAAHSVLHEAFPGTPHLAGTTFRPGSGAVALAAAIVGIALLGLAAIGLLHRRRREREIHAA
;
A
#
# COMPACT_ATOMS: atom_id res chain seq x y z
N MET A 1 0.72 19.50 41.58
CA MET A 1 0.63 20.38 40.39
C MET A 1 1.30 19.81 39.13
N SER A 2 2.25 18.87 39.20
CA SER A 2 2.92 18.34 37.98
C SER A 2 2.12 17.29 37.18
N ARG A 3 1.15 16.59 37.80
CA ARG A 3 0.33 15.56 37.12
C ARG A 3 -0.69 16.16 36.14
N LEU A 4 -1.27 17.30 36.49
CA LEU A 4 -2.20 18.04 35.61
C LEU A 4 -1.48 18.63 34.40
N LEU A 5 -0.27 19.16 34.59
CA LEU A 5 0.58 19.64 33.50
C LEU A 5 1.04 18.50 32.56
N LEU A 6 1.36 17.32 33.12
CA LEU A 6 1.70 16.13 32.32
C LEU A 6 0.53 15.61 31.49
N LEU A 7 -0.70 15.64 32.04
CA LEU A 7 -1.91 15.25 31.29
C LEU A 7 -2.23 16.24 30.16
N LEU A 8 -1.98 17.52 30.37
CA LEU A 8 -2.26 18.57 29.39
C LEU A 8 -1.25 18.54 28.22
N VAL A 9 0.03 18.23 28.49
CA VAL A 9 1.03 18.02 27.44
C VAL A 9 0.78 16.72 26.67
N ALA A 10 0.35 15.64 27.35
CA ALA A 10 -0.01 14.39 26.68
C ALA A 10 -1.24 14.54 25.78
N SER A 11 -2.26 15.28 26.21
CA SER A 11 -3.45 15.55 25.39
C SER A 11 -3.16 16.52 24.24
N ALA A 12 -2.27 17.51 24.42
CA ALA A 12 -1.80 18.35 23.32
C ALA A 12 -1.01 17.55 22.26
N ALA A 13 -0.24 16.54 22.67
CA ALA A 13 0.48 15.65 21.75
C ALA A 13 -0.47 14.70 20.98
N LEU A 14 -1.61 14.31 21.57
CA LEU A 14 -2.65 13.55 20.86
C LEU A 14 -3.46 14.41 19.88
N VAL A 15 -3.46 15.74 20.03
CA VAL A 15 -4.13 16.67 19.09
C VAL A 15 -3.17 17.12 17.99
N SER A 16 -1.85 17.16 18.24
CA SER A 16 -0.83 17.46 17.22
C SER A 16 -0.36 16.23 16.44
N ALA A 17 -0.52 15.03 17.00
CA ALA A 17 -0.74 13.84 16.21
C ALA A 17 -2.15 14.00 15.62
N GLY A 18 -2.26 14.78 14.54
CA GLY A 18 -3.45 14.72 13.69
C GLY A 18 -3.78 13.26 13.41
N PRO A 19 -5.03 12.93 13.03
CA PRO A 19 -5.31 11.59 12.57
C PRO A 19 -4.18 11.27 11.58
N ALA A 20 -3.39 10.24 11.90
CA ALA A 20 -2.84 9.46 10.83
C ALA A 20 -4.12 9.05 10.11
N LEU A 21 -4.49 9.86 9.12
CA LEU A 21 -5.27 9.41 8.00
C LEU A 21 -4.48 8.17 7.62
N ALA A 22 -4.92 7.03 8.15
CA ALA A 22 -5.10 5.88 7.32
C ALA A 22 -5.66 6.50 6.07
N ASP A 23 -4.78 6.59 5.09
CA ASP A 23 -5.09 6.90 3.73
C ASP A 23 -6.22 5.93 3.39
N GLU A 24 -7.44 6.34 3.75
CA GLU A 24 -8.65 5.88 3.15
C GLU A 24 -8.31 6.04 1.69
N GLY A 25 -8.17 4.91 0.99
CA GLY A 25 -7.85 4.85 -0.41
C GLY A 25 -8.91 5.60 -1.19
N GLY A 26 -8.85 6.93 -1.10
CA GLY A 26 -9.48 7.87 -1.98
C GLY A 26 -8.78 7.61 -3.28
N GLU A 27 -9.50 6.86 -4.12
CA GLU A 27 -9.73 7.10 -5.55
C GLU A 27 -8.98 8.31 -6.14
N GLU A 28 -7.69 8.38 -5.94
CA GLU A 28 -6.77 8.96 -6.88
C GLU A 28 -6.45 7.79 -7.79
N HIS A 29 -7.06 7.84 -8.99
CA HIS A 29 -6.43 7.31 -10.20
C HIS A 29 -5.06 7.99 -10.31
N ASP A 30 -4.14 7.59 -9.45
CA ASP A 30 -2.73 7.84 -9.59
C ASP A 30 -2.37 6.94 -10.77
N GLU A 31 -2.53 7.50 -11.97
CA GLU A 31 -2.05 6.98 -13.23
C GLU A 31 -0.54 6.77 -13.05
N ASN A 32 -0.18 5.67 -12.40
CA ASN A 32 1.19 5.36 -12.06
C ASN A 32 1.90 5.17 -13.40
N PRO A 33 2.74 6.12 -13.83
CA PRO A 33 3.25 6.16 -15.21
C PRO A 33 4.26 5.02 -15.47
N ALA A 34 4.48 4.14 -14.48
CA ALA A 34 5.34 2.97 -14.56
C ALA A 34 4.57 1.65 -14.64
N GLN A 35 3.25 1.65 -14.85
CA GLN A 35 2.52 0.39 -15.06
C GLN A 35 2.85 -0.18 -16.44
N THR A 36 3.72 -1.19 -16.45
CA THR A 36 4.05 -1.94 -17.67
C THR A 36 2.81 -2.65 -18.24
N ALA A 37 2.77 -2.84 -19.56
CA ALA A 37 1.67 -3.58 -20.21
C ALA A 37 1.44 -4.95 -19.56
N ARG A 38 2.51 -5.63 -19.14
CA ARG A 38 2.45 -6.93 -18.45
C ARG A 38 1.68 -6.84 -17.12
N ALA A 39 1.96 -5.84 -16.31
CA ALA A 39 1.33 -5.69 -15.00
C ALA A 39 -0.18 -5.42 -15.16
N LEU A 40 -0.55 -4.57 -16.11
CA LEU A 40 -1.93 -4.25 -16.43
C LEU A 40 -2.69 -5.48 -16.97
N SER A 41 -2.09 -6.26 -17.86
CA SER A 41 -2.70 -7.51 -18.34
C SER A 41 -2.87 -8.57 -17.25
N LEU A 42 -1.94 -8.65 -16.29
CA LEU A 42 -2.09 -9.53 -15.13
C LEU A 42 -3.18 -9.05 -14.16
N GLN A 43 -3.38 -7.74 -14.01
CA GLN A 43 -4.52 -7.18 -13.27
C GLN A 43 -5.83 -7.53 -13.95
N ALA A 44 -5.92 -7.38 -15.27
CA ALA A 44 -7.09 -7.79 -16.05
C ALA A 44 -7.40 -9.28 -15.85
N LEU A 45 -6.39 -10.16 -15.94
CA LEU A 45 -6.57 -11.59 -15.68
C LEU A 45 -7.06 -11.87 -14.26
N ALA A 46 -6.52 -11.19 -13.24
CA ALA A 46 -6.96 -11.34 -11.85
C ALA A 46 -8.42 -10.90 -11.64
N ILE A 47 -8.85 -9.81 -12.29
CA ILE A 47 -10.24 -9.34 -12.27
C ILE A 47 -11.17 -10.42 -12.84
N LEU A 48 -10.77 -11.04 -13.95
CA LEU A 48 -11.52 -12.15 -14.57
C LEU A 48 -11.52 -13.41 -13.71
N ASP A 49 -10.38 -13.80 -13.12
CA ASP A 49 -10.26 -14.95 -12.22
C ASP A 49 -11.21 -14.85 -11.01
N TRP A 50 -11.49 -13.64 -10.54
CA TRP A 50 -12.30 -13.39 -9.35
C TRP A 50 -13.77 -13.13 -9.70
N GLY A 51 -14.12 -13.15 -11.00
CA GLY A 51 -15.48 -12.92 -11.48
C GLY A 51 -16.02 -11.54 -11.12
N LEU A 52 -15.15 -10.52 -11.05
CA LEU A 52 -15.49 -9.18 -10.59
C LEU A 52 -16.25 -8.38 -11.66
N SER A 53 -15.54 -7.74 -12.59
CA SER A 53 -16.13 -6.89 -13.64
C SER A 53 -15.39 -7.07 -14.96
N HIS A 54 -16.11 -7.44 -16.02
CA HIS A 54 -15.50 -7.52 -17.34
C HIS A 54 -15.19 -6.13 -17.91
N GLU A 55 -15.95 -5.09 -17.55
CA GLU A 55 -15.72 -3.70 -17.98
C GLU A 55 -14.40 -3.17 -17.40
N GLU A 56 -14.14 -3.46 -16.13
CA GLU A 56 -12.87 -3.09 -15.49
C GLU A 56 -11.70 -3.85 -16.13
N ALA A 57 -11.90 -5.13 -16.47
CA ALA A 57 -10.88 -5.89 -17.19
C ALA A 57 -10.59 -5.31 -18.59
N VAL A 58 -11.60 -4.84 -19.32
CA VAL A 58 -11.44 -4.14 -20.61
C VAL A 58 -10.59 -2.88 -20.42
N GLU A 59 -10.93 -2.04 -19.43
CA GLU A 59 -10.19 -0.82 -19.14
C GLU A 59 -8.70 -1.11 -18.86
N LYS A 60 -8.40 -2.16 -18.06
CA LYS A 60 -7.01 -2.56 -17.81
C LYS A 60 -6.29 -3.02 -19.08
N LEU A 61 -6.98 -3.70 -20.00
CA LEU A 61 -6.38 -4.10 -21.27
C LEU A 61 -6.15 -2.92 -22.22
N ASP A 62 -7.05 -1.92 -22.24
CA ASP A 62 -6.85 -0.66 -22.97
C ASP A 62 -5.59 0.06 -22.46
N MET A 63 -5.49 0.25 -21.14
CA MET A 63 -4.29 0.82 -20.52
C MET A 63 -3.03 0.01 -20.89
N ALA A 64 -3.11 -1.33 -20.93
CA ALA A 64 -1.99 -2.18 -21.31
C ALA A 64 -1.55 -1.97 -22.76
N LEU A 65 -2.50 -1.75 -23.68
CA LEU A 65 -2.24 -1.45 -25.09
C LEU A 65 -1.65 -0.05 -25.27
N GLU A 66 -1.96 0.88 -24.38
CA GLU A 66 -1.44 2.25 -24.40
C GLU A 66 -0.08 2.39 -23.71
N ALA A 67 0.22 1.54 -22.72
CA ALA A 67 1.42 1.61 -21.87
C ALA A 67 2.75 1.76 -22.67
N GLU A 68 3.67 2.57 -22.16
CA GLU A 68 4.97 2.82 -22.82
C GLU A 68 5.86 1.56 -22.87
N ASP A 69 5.92 0.80 -21.76
CA ASP A 69 6.70 -0.44 -21.68
C ASP A 69 5.85 -1.67 -22.02
N LYS A 70 6.00 -2.14 -23.26
CA LYS A 70 5.33 -3.32 -23.83
C LYS A 70 6.23 -4.56 -23.91
N ARG A 71 7.41 -4.57 -23.27
CA ARG A 71 8.41 -5.63 -23.46
C ARG A 71 8.01 -6.95 -22.80
N GLY A 72 8.23 -8.06 -23.51
CA GLY A 72 8.01 -9.40 -22.96
C GLY A 72 6.53 -9.77 -22.81
N VAL A 73 5.67 -9.16 -23.64
CA VAL A 73 4.22 -9.35 -23.64
C VAL A 73 3.74 -9.67 -25.05
N ASP A 74 2.81 -10.61 -25.19
CA ASP A 74 2.17 -10.88 -26.47
C ASP A 74 1.00 -9.91 -26.71
N LEU A 75 1.29 -8.84 -27.46
CA LEU A 75 0.30 -7.82 -27.81
C LEU A 75 -0.84 -8.37 -28.69
N ARG A 76 -0.63 -9.48 -29.43
CA ARG A 76 -1.71 -10.11 -30.20
C ARG A 76 -2.69 -10.80 -29.26
N ALA A 77 -2.18 -11.49 -28.25
CA ALA A 77 -3.02 -12.12 -27.24
C ALA A 77 -3.82 -11.09 -26.43
N ILE A 78 -3.19 -9.96 -26.05
CA ILE A 78 -3.90 -8.85 -25.37
C ILE A 78 -5.04 -8.31 -26.23
N ARG A 79 -4.82 -8.07 -27.53
CA ARG A 79 -5.87 -7.60 -28.44
C ARG A 79 -6.99 -8.62 -28.60
N ALA A 80 -6.64 -9.88 -28.79
CA ALA A 80 -7.63 -10.95 -28.93
C ALA A 80 -8.50 -11.10 -27.66
N ALA A 81 -7.88 -10.96 -26.47
CA ALA A 81 -8.61 -10.95 -25.21
C ALA A 81 -9.49 -9.70 -25.06
N HIS A 82 -8.98 -8.53 -25.44
CA HIS A 82 -9.73 -7.26 -25.43
C HIS A 82 -10.97 -7.35 -26.35
N ASP A 83 -10.79 -7.82 -27.58
CA ASP A 83 -11.88 -8.00 -28.54
C ASP A 83 -12.93 -9.00 -28.02
N ALA A 84 -12.47 -10.11 -27.44
CA ALA A 84 -13.35 -11.10 -26.82
C ALA A 84 -14.17 -10.53 -25.65
N LEU A 85 -13.59 -9.68 -24.80
CA LEU A 85 -14.34 -9.00 -23.74
C LEU A 85 -15.37 -8.01 -24.28
N HIS A 86 -15.07 -7.34 -25.39
CA HIS A 86 -16.00 -6.42 -26.05
C HIS A 86 -17.21 -7.16 -26.66
N GLU A 87 -17.02 -8.42 -27.05
CA GLU A 87 -18.07 -9.34 -27.49
C GLU A 87 -18.75 -10.11 -26.34
N GLU A 88 -18.50 -9.72 -25.08
CA GLU A 88 -18.98 -10.38 -23.86
C GLU A 88 -18.54 -11.86 -23.73
N GLN A 89 -17.51 -12.28 -24.47
CA GLN A 89 -16.93 -13.62 -24.43
C GLN A 89 -15.87 -13.73 -23.32
N VAL A 90 -16.31 -13.59 -22.07
CA VAL A 90 -15.44 -13.52 -20.88
C VAL A 90 -14.52 -14.74 -20.74
N GLU A 91 -15.07 -15.95 -20.93
CA GLU A 91 -14.30 -17.20 -20.85
C GLU A 91 -13.22 -17.31 -21.93
N ALA A 92 -13.51 -16.81 -23.14
CA ALA A 92 -12.53 -16.81 -24.23
C ALA A 92 -11.38 -15.84 -23.93
N ALA A 93 -11.70 -14.64 -23.44
CA ALA A 93 -10.70 -13.67 -23.02
C ALA A 93 -9.83 -14.19 -21.88
N HIS A 94 -10.46 -14.83 -20.89
CA HIS A 94 -9.77 -15.47 -19.77
C HIS A 94 -8.79 -16.54 -20.26
N SER A 95 -9.24 -17.46 -21.12
CA SER A 95 -8.40 -18.51 -21.69
C SER A 95 -7.20 -17.94 -22.46
N VAL A 96 -7.41 -16.92 -23.30
CA VAL A 96 -6.34 -16.28 -24.08
C VAL A 96 -5.32 -15.60 -23.17
N LEU A 97 -5.76 -14.86 -22.17
CA LEU A 97 -4.85 -14.20 -21.21
C LEU A 97 -4.11 -15.23 -20.35
N HIS A 98 -4.78 -16.27 -19.91
CA HIS A 98 -4.17 -17.33 -19.10
C HIS A 98 -3.07 -18.07 -19.88
N GLU A 99 -3.29 -18.34 -21.18
CA GLU A 99 -2.27 -18.93 -22.06
C GLU A 99 -1.11 -17.97 -22.33
N ALA A 100 -1.39 -16.67 -22.51
CA ALA A 100 -0.38 -15.65 -22.74
C ALA A 100 0.51 -15.38 -21.52
N PHE A 101 -0.01 -15.61 -20.31
CA PHE A 101 0.69 -15.43 -19.05
C PHE A 101 0.71 -16.72 -18.22
N PRO A 102 1.47 -17.74 -18.67
CA PRO A 102 1.53 -19.01 -17.96
C PRO A 102 2.29 -18.84 -16.64
N GLY A 103 1.56 -18.97 -15.54
CA GLY A 103 2.08 -18.84 -14.18
C GLY A 103 1.07 -18.12 -13.30
N THR A 104 0.77 -18.70 -12.14
CA THR A 104 -0.13 -18.10 -11.15
C THR A 104 0.35 -16.69 -10.81
N PRO A 105 -0.52 -15.65 -10.92
CA PRO A 105 -0.19 -14.29 -10.52
C PRO A 105 -0.10 -14.24 -9.00
N HIS A 106 1.02 -14.68 -8.47
CA HIS A 106 1.40 -14.31 -7.12
C HIS A 106 1.70 -12.82 -7.25
N LEU A 107 0.74 -11.98 -6.86
CA LEU A 107 1.01 -10.60 -6.46
C LEU A 107 2.09 -10.70 -5.38
N ALA A 108 3.35 -10.68 -5.81
CA ALA A 108 4.48 -10.63 -4.94
C ALA A 108 4.27 -9.37 -4.13
N GLY A 109 3.87 -9.54 -2.87
CA GLY A 109 3.62 -8.45 -1.94
C GLY A 109 4.75 -7.46 -2.12
N THR A 110 4.41 -6.29 -2.64
CA THR A 110 5.39 -5.23 -2.86
C THR A 110 6.02 -5.02 -1.51
N THR A 111 7.30 -5.38 -1.39
CA THR A 111 8.08 -5.01 -0.22
C THR A 111 7.98 -3.50 -0.14
N PHE A 112 7.27 -3.01 0.87
CA PHE A 112 7.11 -1.59 1.16
C PHE A 112 8.47 -0.91 1.01
N ARG A 113 8.59 -0.06 -0.02
CA ARG A 113 9.79 0.73 -0.27
C ARG A 113 9.47 2.12 0.25
N PRO A 114 9.87 2.48 1.49
CA PRO A 114 9.54 3.77 2.05
C PRO A 114 10.07 4.88 1.13
N GLY A 115 9.18 5.82 0.79
CA GLY A 115 9.50 6.99 -0.01
C GLY A 115 10.55 7.85 0.69
N SER A 116 11.72 7.97 0.05
CA SER A 116 12.90 8.75 0.48
C SER A 116 13.48 8.39 1.87
N GLY A 117 14.80 8.25 1.97
CA GLY A 117 15.48 7.96 3.24
C GLY A 117 15.20 8.99 4.36
N ALA A 118 14.67 10.17 4.02
CA ALA A 118 14.32 11.22 4.96
C ALA A 118 13.13 10.84 5.87
N VAL A 119 12.11 10.15 5.35
CA VAL A 119 10.93 9.76 6.15
C VAL A 119 11.28 8.64 7.14
N ALA A 120 12.08 7.67 6.69
CA ALA A 120 12.57 6.60 7.55
C ALA A 120 13.47 7.14 8.69
N LEU A 121 14.31 8.14 8.41
CA LEU A 121 15.14 8.79 9.41
C LEU A 121 14.30 9.54 10.44
N ALA A 122 13.28 10.29 10.01
CA ALA A 122 12.39 11.02 10.91
C ALA A 122 11.64 10.07 11.85
N ALA A 123 11.10 8.96 11.33
CA ALA A 123 10.42 7.94 12.15
C ALA A 123 11.37 7.30 13.18
N ALA A 124 12.62 7.00 12.79
CA ALA A 124 13.62 6.44 13.70
C ALA A 124 13.97 7.41 14.86
N ILE A 125 14.15 8.70 14.56
CA ILE A 125 14.45 9.73 15.57
C ILE A 125 13.30 9.85 16.57
N VAL A 126 12.06 9.88 16.09
CA VAL A 126 10.87 9.96 16.96
C VAL A 126 10.75 8.72 17.83
N GLY A 127 10.96 7.52 17.26
CA GLY A 127 10.93 6.26 18.01
C GLY A 127 11.96 6.22 19.15
N ILE A 128 13.19 6.66 18.89
CA ILE A 128 14.26 6.72 19.90
C ILE A 128 13.91 7.74 21.00
N ALA A 129 13.37 8.90 20.65
CA ALA A 129 12.99 9.92 21.62
C ALA A 129 11.89 9.43 22.58
N LEU A 130 10.87 8.74 22.05
CA LEU A 130 9.79 8.17 22.87
C LEU A 130 10.29 7.07 23.80
N LEU A 131 11.16 6.17 23.31
CA LEU A 131 11.77 5.13 24.14
C LEU A 131 12.65 5.73 25.23
N GLY A 132 13.42 6.78 24.92
CA GLY A 132 14.24 7.50 25.89
C GLY A 132 13.41 8.14 27.00
N LEU A 133 12.32 8.83 26.66
CA LEU A 133 11.40 9.44 27.62
C LEU A 133 10.72 8.39 28.51
N ALA A 134 10.30 7.26 27.93
CA ALA A 134 9.72 6.16 28.69
C ALA A 134 10.73 5.58 29.71
N ALA A 135 11.98 5.39 29.31
CA ALA A 135 13.05 4.90 30.18
C ALA A 135 13.33 5.89 31.33
N ILE A 136 13.45 7.19 31.03
CA ILE A 136 13.68 8.23 32.05
C ILE A 136 12.51 8.28 33.05
N GLY A 137 11.26 8.20 32.56
CA GLY A 137 10.07 8.15 33.40
C GLY A 137 10.06 6.95 34.36
N LEU A 138 10.43 5.77 33.85
CA LEU A 138 10.58 4.54 34.65
C LEU A 138 11.67 4.68 35.73
N LEU A 139 12.82 5.28 35.39
CA LEU A 139 13.89 5.53 36.34
C LEU A 139 13.49 6.52 37.43
N HIS A 140 12.79 7.61 37.08
CA HIS A 140 12.30 8.59 38.05
C HIS A 140 11.23 8.00 38.98
N ARG A 141 10.34 7.16 38.44
CA ARG A 141 9.34 6.44 39.23
C ARG A 141 10.01 5.52 40.27
N ARG A 142 10.99 4.72 39.84
CA ARG A 142 11.73 3.81 40.73
C ARG A 142 12.48 4.53 41.85
N ARG A 143 13.03 5.73 41.58
CA ARG A 143 13.70 6.53 42.62
C ARG A 143 12.72 7.05 43.67
N ARG A 144 11.57 7.58 43.25
CA ARG A 144 10.53 8.03 44.18
C ARG A 144 9.96 6.90 45.05
N GLU A 145 9.76 5.72 44.47
CA GLU A 145 9.28 4.56 45.23
C GLU A 145 10.30 4.14 46.33
N ARG A 146 11.60 4.28 46.07
CA ARG A 146 12.66 4.01 47.07
C ARG A 146 12.72 5.05 48.17
N GLU A 147 12.54 6.33 47.85
CA GLU A 147 12.50 7.40 48.86
C GLU A 147 11.31 7.27 49.80
N ILE A 148 10.16 6.78 49.31
CA ILE A 148 8.95 6.55 50.13
C ILE A 148 9.11 5.34 51.06
N HIS A 149 9.92 4.33 50.71
CA HIS A 149 10.16 3.15 51.56
C HIS A 149 11.34 3.31 52.52
N ALA A 150 12.12 4.40 52.39
CA ALA A 150 13.26 4.71 53.25
C ALA A 150 12.96 5.81 54.29
N ALA A 151 11.74 6.37 54.28
CA ALA A 151 11.20 7.31 55.26
C ALA A 151 10.16 6.62 56.14
#